data_AF-A0A6B3C9H3-F1
#
_entry.id   AF-A0A6B3C9H3-F1
#
_cell.length_a   1.000
_cell.length_b   1.000
_cell.length_c   1.000
_cell.angle_alpha   90.00
_cell.angle_beta   90.00
_cell.angle_gamma   90.00
#
_symmetry.space_group_name_H-M   'P 1'
#
loop_
_entity.id
_entity.type
_entity.pdbx_description
1 polymer ?
#
loop_
_entity_poly.entity_id
_entity_poly.type
_entity_poly.pdbx_seq_one_letter_code
_entity_poly.pdbx_strand_id
1 'polypeptide(L)' 'MAELTIRPEEIRDALENFVQSYKPDAASREEVGTVSVAGDGIAKVEGLPSAMANELLKFEDGNLG' A
#
# COMPACT_ATOMS: atom_id res chain seq x y z
N MET A 1 18.71 -24.95 9.20
CA MET A 1 17.26 -24.77 9.00
C MET A 1 16.71 -24.32 10.33
N ALA A 2 16.28 -23.07 10.45
CA ALA A 2 15.64 -22.62 11.69
C ALA A 2 14.30 -23.35 11.78
N GLU A 3 14.16 -24.22 12.78
CA GLU A 3 12.88 -24.76 13.21
C GLU A 3 12.01 -23.56 13.58
N LEU A 4 11.12 -23.13 12.69
CA LEU A 4 10.21 -22.03 12.97
C LEU A 4 9.12 -22.60 13.88
N THR A 5 9.40 -22.63 15.19
CA THR A 5 8.41 -22.97 16.20
C THR A 5 7.36 -21.87 16.19
N ILE A 6 6.34 -21.99 15.35
CA ILE A 6 5.21 -21.07 15.29
C ILE A 6 4.47 -21.19 16.62
N ARG A 7 4.77 -20.28 17.56
CA ARG A 7 4.11 -20.22 18.86
C ARG A 7 2.80 -19.44 18.71
N PRO A 8 1.63 -20.03 19.06
CA PRO A 8 0.35 -19.35 18.96
C PRO A 8 0.29 -18.03 19.74
N GLU A 9 1.03 -17.95 20.85
CA GLU A 9 1.11 -16.74 21.70
C GLU A 9 1.72 -15.57 20.92
N GLU A 10 2.76 -15.79 20.11
CA GLU A 10 3.39 -14.73 19.32
C GLU A 10 2.47 -14.21 18.22
N ILE A 11 1.66 -15.08 17.62
CA ILE A 11 0.66 -14.68 16.63
C ILE A 11 -0.40 -13.80 17.30
N ARG A 12 -0.88 -14.19 18.49
CA ARG A 12 -1.87 -13.41 19.24
C ARG A 12 -1.33 -12.04 19.60
N ASP A 13 -0.11 -11.98 20.13
CA ASP A 13 0.53 -10.74 20.53
C ASP A 13 0.77 -9.82 19.31
N ALA A 14 1.17 -10.37 18.16
CA ALA A 14 1.33 -9.60 16.92
C ALA A 14 0.01 -9.01 16.39
N LEU A 15 -1.08 -9.79 16.44
CA LEU A 15 -2.41 -9.33 16.03
C LEU A 15 -2.96 -8.26 17.00
N GLU A 16 -2.78 -8.44 18.30
CA GLU A 16 -3.19 -7.47 19.31
C GLU A 16 -2.44 -6.15 19.13
N ASN A 17 -1.12 -6.20 18.93
CA ASN A 17 -0.31 -5.03 18.65
C ASN A 17 -0.74 -4.33 17.35
N PHE A 18 -1.06 -5.08 16.28
CA PHE A 18 -1.55 -4.51 15.02
C PHE A 18 -2.85 -3.72 15.24
N VAL A 19 -3.83 -4.30 15.94
CA VAL A 19 -5.11 -3.65 16.25
C VAL A 19 -4.92 -2.42 17.13
N GLN A 20 -4.07 -2.49 18.17
CA GLN A 20 -3.79 -1.33 19.03
C GLN A 20 -3.07 -0.21 18.29
N SER A 21 -2.21 -0.56 17.33
CA SER A 21 -1.43 0.41 16.54
C SER A 21 -2.24 1.05 15.40
N TYR A 22 -3.38 0.45 15.04
CA TYR A 22 -4.24 0.97 13.98
C TYR A 22 -4.78 2.33 14.37
N LYS A 23 -4.21 3.36 13.76
CA LYS A 23 -4.75 4.72 13.79
C LYS A 23 -5.43 4.93 12.44
N PRO A 24 -6.74 5.19 12.39
CA PRO A 24 -7.38 5.55 11.14
C PRO A 24 -6.64 6.76 10.57
N ASP A 25 -6.19 6.65 9.31
CA ASP A 25 -5.49 7.74 8.66
C ASP A 25 -6.38 8.99 8.72
N ALA A 26 -5.82 10.06 9.25
CA ALA A 26 -6.54 11.28 9.52
C ALA A 26 -6.77 12.03 8.21
N ALA A 27 -7.83 11.67 7.47
CA ALA A 27 -8.35 12.35 6.28
C ALA A 27 -7.29 13.17 5.50
N SER A 28 -6.19 12.53 5.13
CA SER A 28 -5.24 13.11 4.20
C SER A 28 -5.99 13.27 2.88
N ARG A 29 -6.06 14.50 2.38
CA ARG A 29 -6.56 14.72 1.03
C ARG A 29 -5.45 14.25 0.10
N GLU A 30 -5.63 13.05 -0.43
CA GLU A 30 -4.76 12.49 -1.46
C GLU A 30 -5.26 12.94 -2.83
N GLU A 31 -4.32 13.20 -3.73
CA GLU A 31 -4.66 13.39 -5.14
C GLU A 31 -4.93 12.02 -5.77
N VAL A 32 -5.95 11.94 -6.61
CA VAL A 32 -6.33 10.71 -7.30
C VAL A 32 -6.22 10.94 -8.80
N GLY A 33 -5.56 10.01 -9.49
CA GLY A 33 -5.47 9.94 -10.94
C GLY A 33 -6.34 8.82 -11.51
N THR A 34 -6.52 8.81 -12.83
CA THR A 34 -7.21 7.74 -13.56
C THR A 34 -6.29 7.15 -14.62
N VAL A 35 -6.22 5.83 -14.70
CA VAL A 35 -5.47 5.14 -15.75
C VAL A 35 -6.22 5.28 -17.07
N SER A 36 -5.60 5.91 -18.07
CA SER A 36 -6.16 6.03 -19.41
C SER A 36 -5.80 4.83 -20.29
N VAL A 37 -4.57 4.33 -20.17
CA VAL A 37 -4.04 3.19 -20.93
C VAL A 37 -3.11 2.38 -20.02
N ALA A 38 -3.19 1.05 -20.08
CA ALA A 38 -2.22 0.16 -19.47
C ALA A 38 -1.85 -0.97 -20.45
N GLY A 39 -0.56 -1.31 -20.53
CA GLY A 39 -0.05 -2.37 -21.39
C GLY A 39 1.44 -2.61 -21.18
N ASP A 40 1.89 -3.86 -21.30
CA ASP A 40 3.30 -4.28 -21.18
C ASP A 40 4.02 -3.77 -19.91
N GLY A 41 3.28 -3.69 -18.79
CA GLY A 41 3.81 -3.18 -17.52
C GLY A 41 3.98 -1.66 -17.46
N ILE A 42 3.47 -0.91 -18.43
CA ILE A 42 3.47 0.55 -18.47
C ILE A 42 2.03 1.05 -18.39
N ALA A 43 1.77 2.03 -17.52
CA ALA A 43 0.49 2.71 -17.41
C ALA A 43 0.64 4.19 -17.75
N LYS A 44 -0.34 4.74 -18.47
CA LYS A 44 -0.52 6.17 -18.68
C LYS A 44 -1.63 6.65 -17.76
N VAL A 45 -1.28 7.49 -16.80
CA VAL A 45 -2.20 8.03 -15.79
C VAL A 45 -2.46 9.51 -16.07
N GLU A 46 -3.72 9.90 -16.02
CA GLU A 46 -4.15 11.30 -16.12
C GLU A 46 -4.61 11.79 -14.75
N GLY A 47 -4.35 13.07 -14.44
CA GLY A 47 -4.55 13.64 -13.10
C GLY A 47 -3.22 13.81 -12.36
N LEU A 48 -3.28 13.78 -11.02
CA LEU A 48 -2.11 13.92 -10.12
C LEU A 48 -1.19 15.11 -10.50
N PRO A 49 -1.70 16.34 -10.50
CA PRO A 49 -0.91 17.51 -10.92
C PRO A 49 0.31 17.77 -10.02
N SER A 50 0.30 17.26 -8.78
CA SER A 50 1.41 17.38 -7.84
C SER A 50 2.37 16.19 -7.87
N ALA A 51 2.18 15.21 -8.77
CA ALA A 51 3.06 14.04 -8.86
C ALA A 51 4.49 14.42 -9.23
N MET A 52 5.46 13.84 -8.53
CA MET A 52 6.88 14.03 -8.77
C MET A 52 7.44 12.99 -9.74
N ALA A 53 8.51 13.35 -10.45
CA ALA A 53 9.24 12.39 -11.26
C ALA A 53 9.86 11.29 -10.37
N ASN A 54 9.65 10.03 -10.74
CA ASN A 54 10.03 8.84 -9.97
C ASN A 54 9.31 8.70 -8.61
N GLU A 55 8.14 9.33 -8.44
CA GLU A 55 7.24 9.02 -7.34
C GLU A 55 6.67 7.61 -7.50
N LEU A 56 6.51 6.89 -6.39
CA LEU A 56 5.90 5.57 -6.37
C LEU A 56 4.39 5.72 -6.19
N LEU A 57 3.63 5.44 -7.23
CA LEU A 57 2.19 5.51 -7.22
C LEU A 57 1.61 4.16 -6.80
N LYS A 58 0.55 4.21 -5.99
CA LYS A 58 -0.24 3.04 -5.62
C LYS A 58 -1.48 2.98 -6.49
N PHE A 59 -1.61 1.90 -7.23
CA PHE A 59 -2.79 1.61 -8.05
C PHE A 59 -3.91 1.00 -7.19
N GLU A 60 -5.13 1.07 -7.69
CA GLU A 60 -6.33 0.56 -7.00
C GLU A 60 -6.25 -0.95 -6.69
N ASP A 61 -5.58 -1.71 -7.56
CA ASP A 61 -5.35 -3.14 -7.42
C ASP A 61 -4.25 -3.49 -6.40
N GLY A 62 -3.62 -2.49 -5.79
CA GLY A 62 -2.52 -2.64 -4.83
C GLY A 62 -1.13 -2.73 -5.47
N ASN A 63 -1.02 -2.64 -6.80
CA ASN A 63 0.27 -2.56 -7.46
C ASN A 63 0.97 -1.21 -7.18
N LEU A 64 2.29 -1.22 -7.30
CA LEU A 64 3.15 -0.05 -7.13
C LEU A 64 3.94 0.19 -8.41
N GLY A 65 3.98 1.44 -8.89
CA GLY A 65 4.68 1.79 -10.12
C GLY A 65 4.77 3.27 -10.39
#